data_AF-A0A7S3VGK5-F1
#
_entry.id   AF-A0A7S3VGK5-F1
#
_cell.length_a   1.000
_cell.length_b   1.000
_cell.length_c   1.000
_cell.angle_alpha   90.00
_cell.angle_beta   90.00
_cell.angle_gamma   90.00
#
_symmetry.space_group_name_H-M   'P 1'
#
loop_
_entity.id
_entity.type
_entity.pdbx_description
1 polymer ?
#
loop_
_entity_poly.entity_id
_entity_poly.type
_entity_poly.pdbx_seq_one_letter_code
_entity_poly.pdbx_strand_id
1 'polypeptide(L)'
;MLNSDRLHQPGIEMLRLTTFLMKCKDAYNDLPMELWQRFEDASRSFVQRRCEKAAEFVNQLKFDGLQKNRKEVQAAIDLFSSSSLSTRENRDRISKGTDMMHLMSFLTKYNAIHNVHPKALSKSFEDAARTFIEQRSRKAVEFMHNLDDKIHSEKEVRTVINMFPSSLSYSNGILPIQTAALNIHSITFIPLLAKEGARLSIGDERGGLTRQFQSGEHSGRNPIQILTNSGVADLDVNGDQNAVDAKRLDTLQKLRSHYLFLESDITKLHLLCHYCYCQSKLRFQYLSDWDPDSLAESRRNTAPLIHYVTTRSKFGYNKTSFAMVLKAGIKHFPKKAGFLFDKNRGTTAFEAAVAKFGKDGVMSSIKQSLPSDFPFPIMHHLIRFAPDLVGEMAALFPEASGRRDPLTGLYSFVLAANSNSQTPLKLGIENAFTLLCRDPGLVQPTFVEGYNADIYRRKKRCLDLLYS
;
A
#
# COMPACT_ATOMS: atom_id res chain seq x y z
N MET A 1 -55.96 -30.40 4.19
CA MET A 1 -54.53 -30.19 3.94
C MET A 1 -54.13 -28.84 4.54
N LEU A 2 -53.58 -28.84 5.76
CA LEU A 2 -53.09 -27.63 6.43
C LEU A 2 -51.55 -27.65 6.40
N ASN A 3 -50.97 -26.58 5.85
CA ASN A 3 -49.54 -26.38 5.66
C ASN A 3 -48.76 -26.41 6.98
N SER A 4 -47.85 -27.39 7.12
CA SER A 4 -46.94 -27.57 8.26
C SER A 4 -45.71 -26.66 8.24
N ASP A 5 -45.52 -25.83 7.21
CA ASP A 5 -44.23 -25.17 6.96
C ASP A 5 -43.97 -23.89 7.78
N ARG A 6 -44.92 -23.44 8.62
CA ARG A 6 -44.77 -22.19 9.41
C ARG A 6 -44.43 -22.39 10.89
N LEU A 7 -44.28 -23.63 11.37
CA LEU A 7 -43.97 -23.94 12.77
C LEU A 7 -42.47 -24.11 13.09
N HIS A 8 -41.58 -23.97 12.10
CA HIS A 8 -40.14 -24.19 12.29
C HIS A 8 -39.25 -22.94 12.38
N GLN A 9 -39.76 -21.74 12.11
CA GLN A 9 -38.92 -20.53 12.06
C GLN A 9 -38.33 -20.07 13.42
N PRO A 10 -39.10 -20.03 14.53
CA PRO A 10 -38.57 -19.55 15.81
C PRO A 10 -37.48 -20.46 16.39
N GLY A 11 -37.62 -21.77 16.20
CA GLY A 11 -36.61 -22.76 16.61
C GLY A 11 -35.29 -22.60 15.86
N ILE A 12 -35.34 -22.27 14.56
CA ILE A 12 -34.15 -22.03 13.73
C ILE A 12 -33.41 -20.75 14.15
N GLU A 13 -34.12 -19.68 14.47
CA GLU A 13 -33.51 -18.43 14.95
C GLU A 13 -32.88 -18.57 16.35
N MET A 14 -33.54 -19.31 17.26
CA MET A 14 -32.96 -19.68 18.56
C MET A 14 -31.73 -20.60 18.40
N LEU A 15 -31.74 -21.54 17.45
CA LEU A 15 -30.59 -22.37 17.14
C LEU A 15 -29.43 -21.53 16.58
N ARG A 16 -29.71 -20.55 15.71
CA ARG A 16 -28.73 -19.60 15.15
C ARG A 16 -28.12 -18.73 16.25
N LEU A 17 -28.93 -18.19 17.15
CA LEU A 17 -28.45 -17.40 18.29
C LEU A 17 -27.63 -18.25 19.25
N THR A 18 -28.09 -19.46 19.59
CA THR A 18 -27.34 -20.37 20.48
C THR A 18 -26.02 -20.82 19.84
N THR A 19 -26.01 -21.10 18.54
CA THR A 19 -24.80 -21.41 17.77
C THR A 19 -23.85 -20.21 17.70
N PHE A 20 -24.38 -18.99 17.52
CA PHE A 20 -23.62 -17.75 17.56
C PHE A 20 -22.97 -17.56 18.94
N LEU A 21 -23.73 -17.75 20.02
CA LEU A 21 -23.25 -17.60 21.38
C LEU A 21 -22.23 -18.68 21.78
N MET A 22 -22.39 -19.92 21.29
CA MET A 22 -21.38 -20.97 21.47
C MET A 22 -20.09 -20.68 20.68
N LYS A 23 -20.19 -20.16 19.46
CA LYS A 23 -19.01 -19.71 18.69
C LYS A 23 -18.31 -18.52 19.34
N CYS A 24 -19.07 -17.60 19.94
CA CYS A 24 -18.49 -16.54 20.74
C CYS A 24 -17.75 -17.12 21.94
N LYS A 25 -18.33 -18.10 22.66
CA LYS A 25 -17.72 -18.78 23.82
C LYS A 25 -16.34 -19.38 23.53
N ASP A 26 -16.18 -20.01 22.38
CA ASP A 26 -14.89 -20.62 22.01
C ASP A 26 -13.82 -19.58 21.64
N ALA A 27 -14.24 -18.44 21.08
CA ALA A 27 -13.37 -17.31 20.78
C ALA A 27 -13.08 -16.40 22.00
N TYR A 28 -13.81 -16.57 23.12
CA TYR A 28 -13.77 -15.71 24.30
C TYR A 28 -12.59 -15.95 25.25
N ASN A 29 -11.91 -17.10 25.19
CA ASN A 29 -10.82 -17.43 26.11
C ASN A 29 -9.52 -16.63 25.88
N ASP A 30 -9.48 -15.78 24.84
CA ASP A 30 -8.26 -15.17 24.33
C ASP A 30 -8.29 -13.63 24.23
N LEU A 31 -9.27 -12.94 24.80
CA LEU A 31 -9.45 -11.48 24.68
C LEU A 31 -8.65 -10.67 25.75
N PRO A 32 -8.09 -9.50 25.40
CA PRO A 32 -7.46 -8.59 26.37
C PRO A 32 -8.45 -7.96 27.37
N MET A 33 -7.99 -7.78 28.62
CA MET A 33 -8.79 -7.33 29.77
C MET A 33 -9.44 -5.94 29.61
N GLU A 34 -8.84 -5.04 28.83
CA GLU A 34 -9.37 -3.67 28.65
C GLU A 34 -10.55 -3.61 27.68
N LEU A 35 -10.55 -4.42 26.63
CA LEU A 35 -11.71 -4.62 25.74
C LEU A 35 -12.83 -5.34 26.48
N TRP A 36 -12.46 -6.24 27.40
CA TRP A 36 -13.38 -6.90 28.30
C TRP A 36 -14.10 -5.90 29.21
N GLN A 37 -13.38 -4.96 29.82
CA GLN A 37 -13.96 -3.90 30.68
C GLN A 37 -14.97 -3.03 29.90
N ARG A 38 -14.61 -2.59 28.68
CA ARG A 38 -15.49 -1.78 27.81
C ARG A 38 -16.68 -2.58 27.27
N PHE A 39 -16.52 -3.90 27.12
CA PHE A 39 -17.59 -4.82 26.75
C PHE A 39 -18.60 -4.97 27.90
N GLU A 40 -18.12 -5.11 29.13
CA GLU A 40 -18.92 -5.30 30.34
C GLU A 40 -19.76 -4.06 30.67
N ASP A 41 -19.16 -2.86 30.71
CA ASP A 41 -19.86 -1.61 31.02
C ASP A 41 -21.03 -1.35 30.06
N ALA A 42 -20.84 -1.71 28.79
CA ALA A 42 -21.85 -1.56 27.76
C ALA A 42 -22.96 -2.61 27.84
N SER A 43 -22.61 -3.86 28.14
CA SER A 43 -23.60 -4.93 28.39
C SER A 43 -24.46 -4.60 29.60
N ARG A 44 -23.86 -4.13 30.71
CA ARG A 44 -24.58 -3.76 31.92
C ARG A 44 -25.54 -2.61 31.68
N SER A 45 -25.08 -1.51 31.07
CA SER A 45 -25.95 -0.35 30.78
C SER A 45 -27.12 -0.70 29.85
N PHE A 46 -26.93 -1.68 28.95
CA PHE A 46 -27.97 -2.17 28.04
C PHE A 46 -28.98 -3.08 28.75
N VAL A 47 -28.49 -4.06 29.52
CA VAL A 47 -29.32 -4.99 30.29
C VAL A 47 -30.12 -4.22 31.33
N GLN A 48 -29.50 -3.30 32.07
CA GLN A 48 -30.16 -2.45 33.07
C GLN A 48 -31.34 -1.66 32.47
N ARG A 49 -31.13 -0.96 31.34
CA ARG A 49 -32.20 -0.21 30.67
C ARG A 49 -33.34 -1.08 30.14
N ARG A 50 -33.07 -2.34 29.79
CA ARG A 50 -34.09 -3.29 29.31
C ARG A 50 -34.82 -3.97 30.46
N CYS A 51 -34.12 -4.21 31.56
CA CYS A 51 -34.67 -4.65 32.83
C CYS A 51 -35.61 -3.60 33.41
N GLU A 52 -35.26 -2.32 33.39
CA GLU A 52 -36.13 -1.20 33.79
C GLU A 52 -37.41 -1.15 32.94
N LYS A 53 -37.30 -1.30 31.61
CA LYS A 53 -38.47 -1.36 30.71
C LYS A 53 -39.31 -2.63 30.88
N ALA A 54 -38.69 -3.78 31.14
CA ALA A 54 -39.40 -5.02 31.43
C ALA A 54 -40.11 -4.95 32.78
N ALA A 55 -39.51 -4.29 33.78
CA ALA A 55 -40.13 -4.00 35.06
C ALA A 55 -41.32 -3.05 34.90
N GLU A 56 -41.21 -1.98 34.09
CA GLU A 56 -42.36 -1.13 33.72
C GLU A 56 -43.49 -1.91 33.05
N PHE A 57 -43.17 -2.78 32.09
CA PHE A 57 -44.16 -3.62 31.40
C PHE A 57 -44.83 -4.64 32.33
N VAL A 58 -44.06 -5.28 33.22
CA VAL A 58 -44.58 -6.18 34.27
C VAL A 58 -45.42 -5.41 35.28
N ASN A 59 -45.07 -4.16 35.59
CA ASN A 59 -45.88 -3.27 36.46
C ASN A 59 -47.21 -2.88 35.81
N GLN A 60 -47.33 -2.95 34.48
CA GLN A 60 -48.58 -2.68 33.73
C GLN A 60 -49.50 -3.91 33.59
N LEU A 61 -48.99 -5.13 33.77
CA LEU A 61 -49.77 -6.36 33.67
C LEU A 61 -50.48 -6.67 35.00
N LYS A 62 -51.79 -6.38 35.06
CA LYS A 62 -52.67 -6.73 36.19
C LYS A 62 -53.11 -8.20 36.11
N PHE A 63 -52.27 -9.13 36.55
CA PHE A 63 -52.69 -10.52 36.78
C PHE A 63 -51.95 -11.13 37.98
N ASP A 64 -52.72 -11.64 38.95
CA ASP A 64 -52.24 -12.06 40.27
C ASP A 64 -51.28 -13.26 40.25
N GLY A 65 -51.30 -14.06 39.18
CA GLY A 65 -50.40 -15.21 39.00
C GLY A 65 -48.92 -14.85 38.72
N LEU A 66 -48.63 -13.60 38.33
CA LEU A 66 -47.28 -13.15 37.96
C LEU A 66 -46.49 -12.52 39.12
N GLN A 67 -47.09 -12.33 40.31
CA GLN A 67 -46.45 -11.69 41.48
C GLN A 67 -45.19 -12.43 41.97
N LYS A 68 -45.16 -13.77 41.89
CA LYS A 68 -43.97 -14.57 42.27
C LYS A 68 -42.82 -14.38 41.28
N ASN A 69 -43.13 -14.44 39.97
CA ASN A 69 -42.15 -14.20 38.91
C ASN A 69 -41.70 -12.73 38.86
N ARG A 70 -42.56 -11.78 39.26
CA ARG A 70 -42.24 -10.36 39.39
C ARG A 70 -41.14 -10.13 40.43
N LYS A 71 -41.22 -10.77 41.61
CA LYS A 71 -40.18 -10.67 42.64
C LYS A 71 -38.87 -11.31 42.19
N GLU A 72 -38.92 -12.44 41.49
CA GLU A 72 -37.71 -13.15 41.00
C GLU A 72 -37.03 -12.42 39.84
N VAL A 73 -37.80 -11.82 38.93
CA VAL A 73 -37.29 -10.96 37.87
C VAL A 73 -36.74 -9.67 38.46
N GLN A 74 -37.47 -8.99 39.35
CA GLN A 74 -36.98 -7.76 40.01
C GLN A 74 -35.73 -8.02 40.85
N ALA A 75 -35.66 -9.12 41.60
CA ALA A 75 -34.45 -9.50 42.34
C ALA A 75 -33.26 -9.78 41.41
N ALA A 76 -33.48 -10.35 40.23
CA ALA A 76 -32.41 -10.51 39.23
C ALA A 76 -31.95 -9.15 38.67
N ILE A 77 -32.88 -8.22 38.46
CA ILE A 77 -32.60 -6.85 38.01
C ILE A 77 -31.80 -6.07 39.06
N ASP A 78 -32.19 -6.17 40.33
CA ASP A 78 -31.55 -5.49 41.46
C ASP A 78 -30.16 -6.08 41.76
N LEU A 79 -29.98 -7.40 41.58
CA LEU A 79 -28.68 -8.08 41.67
C LEU A 79 -27.72 -7.62 40.56
N PHE A 80 -28.22 -7.38 39.33
CA PHE A 80 -27.41 -6.83 38.25
C PHE A 80 -27.06 -5.35 38.49
N SER A 81 -28.00 -4.56 39.01
CA SER A 81 -27.84 -3.12 39.25
C SER A 81 -26.95 -2.78 40.46
N SER A 82 -26.89 -3.63 41.49
CA SER A 82 -26.11 -3.40 42.72
C SER A 82 -24.62 -3.76 42.62
N SER A 83 -24.18 -4.29 41.48
CA SER A 83 -22.80 -4.76 41.26
C SER A 83 -21.80 -3.66 40.87
N SER A 84 -22.09 -2.38 41.16
CA SER A 84 -21.24 -1.24 40.79
C SER A 84 -20.09 -0.99 41.78
N LEU A 85 -18.89 -0.76 41.23
CA LEU A 85 -17.73 0.00 41.74
C LEU A 85 -16.44 -0.76 42.16
N SER A 86 -15.46 -0.65 41.24
CA SER A 86 -14.08 -0.12 41.41
C SER A 86 -12.98 -0.77 42.27
N THR A 87 -13.12 -1.98 42.81
CA THR A 87 -12.02 -2.61 43.58
C THR A 87 -11.27 -3.72 42.85
N ARG A 88 -9.98 -3.85 43.18
CA ARG A 88 -9.00 -4.81 42.65
C ARG A 88 -9.43 -6.28 42.81
N GLU A 89 -10.29 -6.59 43.77
CA GLU A 89 -10.95 -7.90 43.95
C GLU A 89 -11.82 -8.32 42.76
N ASN A 90 -12.35 -7.37 41.98
CA ASN A 90 -13.21 -7.70 40.85
C ASN A 90 -12.42 -8.18 39.62
N ARG A 91 -11.15 -7.78 39.42
CA ARG A 91 -10.30 -8.34 38.33
C ARG A 91 -10.17 -9.87 38.40
N ASP A 92 -10.18 -10.44 39.60
CA ASP A 92 -10.08 -11.88 39.82
C ASP A 92 -11.42 -12.64 39.65
N ARG A 93 -12.56 -11.93 39.67
CA ARG A 93 -13.89 -12.51 39.36
C ARG A 93 -14.17 -12.50 37.86
N ILE A 94 -13.55 -11.56 37.16
CA ILE A 94 -13.69 -11.32 35.72
C ILE A 94 -12.99 -12.41 34.89
N SER A 95 -11.80 -12.87 35.31
CA SER A 95 -11.10 -13.99 34.65
C SER A 95 -11.81 -15.35 34.81
N LYS A 96 -12.83 -15.43 35.68
CA LYS A 96 -13.55 -16.68 36.02
C LYS A 96 -14.83 -16.92 35.21
N GLY A 97 -15.11 -16.14 34.16
CA GLY A 97 -16.21 -16.44 33.21
C GLY A 97 -17.62 -16.09 33.71
N THR A 98 -17.74 -15.25 34.74
CA THR A 98 -19.00 -14.92 35.41
C THR A 98 -20.01 -14.25 34.46
N ASP A 99 -19.58 -13.40 33.53
CA ASP A 99 -20.51 -12.74 32.58
C ASP A 99 -21.13 -13.68 31.55
N MET A 100 -20.40 -14.71 31.13
CA MET A 100 -20.98 -15.75 30.28
C MET A 100 -21.94 -16.63 31.08
N MET A 101 -21.68 -16.85 32.38
CA MET A 101 -22.68 -17.46 33.27
C MET A 101 -23.92 -16.59 33.44
N HIS A 102 -23.78 -15.26 33.40
CA HIS A 102 -24.90 -14.32 33.45
C HIS A 102 -25.72 -14.31 32.15
N LEU A 103 -25.07 -14.37 30.98
CA LEU A 103 -25.76 -14.54 29.69
C LEU A 103 -26.45 -15.91 29.60
N MET A 104 -25.78 -16.98 30.04
CA MET A 104 -26.35 -18.33 30.09
C MET A 104 -27.50 -18.44 31.10
N SER A 105 -27.39 -17.76 32.24
CA SER A 105 -28.48 -17.63 33.23
C SER A 105 -29.67 -16.85 32.65
N PHE A 106 -29.41 -15.77 31.92
CA PHE A 106 -30.44 -15.02 31.19
C PHE A 106 -31.16 -15.90 30.16
N LEU A 107 -30.42 -16.66 29.36
CA LEU A 107 -30.99 -17.60 28.37
C LEU A 107 -31.79 -18.74 29.03
N THR A 108 -31.32 -19.23 30.18
CA THR A 108 -32.02 -20.27 30.95
C THR A 108 -33.34 -19.74 31.50
N LYS A 109 -33.34 -18.53 32.08
CA LYS A 109 -34.54 -17.85 32.56
C LYS A 109 -35.48 -17.49 31.41
N TYR A 110 -34.94 -17.08 30.27
CA TYR A 110 -35.71 -16.80 29.06
C TYR A 110 -36.45 -18.06 28.55
N ASN A 111 -35.78 -19.22 28.52
CA ASN A 111 -36.40 -20.50 28.16
C ASN A 111 -37.56 -20.88 29.08
N ALA A 112 -37.42 -20.66 30.39
CA ALA A 112 -38.49 -20.94 31.34
C ALA A 112 -39.75 -20.08 31.09
N ILE A 113 -39.56 -18.81 30.70
CA ILE A 113 -40.65 -17.86 30.47
C ILE A 113 -41.27 -18.03 29.06
N HIS A 114 -40.46 -18.38 28.05
CA HIS A 114 -40.93 -18.65 26.69
C HIS A 114 -41.99 -19.76 26.62
N ASN A 115 -41.89 -20.78 27.49
CA ASN A 115 -42.86 -21.87 27.58
C ASN A 115 -44.26 -21.44 28.03
N VAL A 116 -44.41 -20.25 28.64
CA VAL A 116 -45.69 -19.76 29.18
C VAL A 116 -46.38 -18.77 28.22
N HIS A 117 -45.61 -17.93 27.53
CA HIS A 117 -46.16 -16.91 26.61
C HIS A 117 -45.31 -16.79 25.32
N PRO A 118 -45.32 -17.81 24.45
CA PRO A 118 -44.34 -17.97 23.38
C PRO A 118 -44.32 -16.83 22.37
N LYS A 119 -45.49 -16.29 21.97
CA LYS A 119 -45.56 -15.27 20.89
C LYS A 119 -45.09 -13.87 21.31
N ALA A 120 -45.44 -13.41 22.52
CA ALA A 120 -45.08 -12.06 22.98
C ALA A 120 -43.62 -11.99 23.44
N LEU A 121 -43.11 -13.05 24.07
CA LEU A 121 -41.71 -13.14 24.49
C LEU A 121 -40.74 -13.43 23.35
N SER A 122 -41.17 -14.15 22.30
CA SER A 122 -40.36 -14.30 21.07
C SER A 122 -40.08 -12.95 20.45
N LYS A 123 -41.12 -12.13 20.20
CA LYS A 123 -40.93 -10.81 19.58
C LYS A 123 -40.06 -9.86 20.43
N SER A 124 -40.33 -9.74 21.73
CA SER A 124 -39.56 -8.83 22.61
C SER A 124 -38.09 -9.23 22.70
N PHE A 125 -37.80 -10.53 22.73
CA PHE A 125 -36.43 -11.04 22.72
C PHE A 125 -35.75 -10.88 21.37
N GLU A 126 -36.45 -11.15 20.27
CA GLU A 126 -35.95 -10.88 18.92
C GLU A 126 -35.57 -9.41 18.76
N ASP A 127 -36.42 -8.49 19.23
CA ASP A 127 -36.16 -7.05 19.21
C ASP A 127 -34.95 -6.68 20.10
N ALA A 128 -34.82 -7.30 21.28
CA ALA A 128 -33.69 -7.09 22.18
C ALA A 128 -32.37 -7.65 21.60
N ALA A 129 -32.39 -8.86 21.05
CA ALA A 129 -31.26 -9.50 20.40
C ALA A 129 -30.82 -8.71 19.17
N ARG A 130 -31.77 -8.25 18.35
CA ARG A 130 -31.50 -7.35 17.22
C ARG A 130 -30.83 -6.07 17.68
N THR A 131 -31.40 -5.39 18.67
CA THR A 131 -30.82 -4.16 19.22
C THR A 131 -29.39 -4.41 19.75
N PHE A 132 -29.18 -5.52 20.45
CA PHE A 132 -27.86 -5.88 20.97
C PHE A 132 -26.84 -6.14 19.85
N ILE A 133 -27.22 -6.93 18.83
CA ILE A 133 -26.37 -7.21 17.67
C ILE A 133 -26.04 -5.93 16.90
N GLU A 134 -27.01 -5.03 16.70
CA GLU A 134 -26.80 -3.73 16.05
C GLU A 134 -25.82 -2.85 16.82
N GLN A 135 -25.97 -2.75 18.15
CA GLN A 135 -25.06 -1.99 19.00
C GLN A 135 -23.65 -2.57 18.97
N ARG A 136 -23.51 -3.90 19.03
CA ARG A 136 -22.22 -4.58 18.97
C ARG A 136 -21.58 -4.45 17.59
N SER A 137 -22.36 -4.56 16.52
CA SER A 137 -21.90 -4.35 15.16
C SER A 137 -21.36 -2.93 14.97
N ARG A 138 -22.03 -1.91 15.52
CA ARG A 138 -21.54 -0.53 15.47
C ARG A 138 -20.20 -0.36 16.19
N LYS A 139 -20.05 -0.92 17.39
CA LYS A 139 -18.78 -0.91 18.12
C LYS A 139 -17.68 -1.69 17.40
N ALA A 140 -18.04 -2.78 16.73
CA ALA A 140 -17.09 -3.54 15.91
C ALA A 140 -16.62 -2.71 14.72
N VAL A 141 -17.50 -2.00 14.02
CA VAL A 141 -17.11 -1.04 12.96
C VAL A 141 -16.16 0.03 13.53
N GLU A 142 -16.51 0.66 14.65
CA GLU A 142 -15.64 1.65 15.31
C GLU A 142 -14.27 1.06 15.66
N PHE A 143 -14.22 -0.16 16.20
CA PHE A 143 -12.98 -0.88 16.48
C PHE A 143 -12.14 -1.07 15.20
N MET A 144 -12.74 -1.52 14.10
CA MET A 144 -12.04 -1.79 12.84
C MET A 144 -11.46 -0.52 12.20
N HIS A 145 -12.06 0.65 12.44
CA HIS A 145 -11.52 1.93 11.96
C HIS A 145 -10.43 2.53 12.88
N ASN A 146 -10.24 2.00 14.10
CA ASN A 146 -9.28 2.50 15.08
C ASN A 146 -8.21 1.45 15.44
N LEU A 147 -7.81 0.63 14.48
CA LEU A 147 -6.78 -0.39 14.66
C LEU A 147 -5.42 0.26 14.96
N ASP A 148 -4.63 -0.40 15.79
CA ASP A 148 -3.31 0.07 16.22
C ASP A 148 -2.52 -1.16 16.67
N ASP A 149 -1.37 -1.41 16.08
CA ASP A 149 -0.56 -2.61 16.32
C ASP A 149 0.19 -2.63 17.64
N LYS A 150 0.16 -1.52 18.39
CA LYS A 150 0.61 -1.48 19.79
C LYS A 150 -0.49 -1.89 20.76
N ILE A 151 -1.75 -1.76 20.36
CA ILE A 151 -2.93 -1.99 21.22
C ILE A 151 -3.60 -3.32 20.88
N HIS A 152 -3.69 -3.64 19.60
CA HIS A 152 -4.49 -4.72 19.07
C HIS A 152 -3.60 -5.83 18.51
N SER A 153 -4.00 -7.09 18.72
CA SER A 153 -3.35 -8.24 18.08
C SER A 153 -4.07 -8.68 16.81
N GLU A 154 -3.37 -9.32 15.86
CA GLU A 154 -4.01 -9.87 14.66
C GLU A 154 -5.12 -10.88 15.01
N LYS A 155 -4.91 -11.65 16.10
CA LYS A 155 -5.88 -12.63 16.61
C LYS A 155 -7.18 -11.95 17.05
N GLU A 156 -7.10 -10.86 17.80
CA GLU A 156 -8.29 -10.08 18.20
C GLU A 156 -9.04 -9.54 16.99
N VAL A 157 -8.33 -8.93 16.04
CA VAL A 157 -8.94 -8.38 14.83
C VAL A 157 -9.67 -9.47 14.05
N ARG A 158 -9.05 -10.64 13.90
CA ARG A 158 -9.66 -11.81 13.26
C ARG A 158 -10.90 -12.30 14.02
N THR A 159 -10.85 -12.32 15.35
CA THR A 159 -12.01 -12.69 16.19
C THR A 159 -13.17 -11.72 15.97
N VAL A 160 -12.92 -10.41 15.95
CA VAL A 160 -13.97 -9.39 15.70
C VAL A 160 -14.59 -9.57 14.32
N ILE A 161 -13.78 -9.79 13.28
CA ILE A 161 -14.28 -10.05 11.92
C ILE A 161 -15.16 -11.30 11.86
N ASN A 162 -14.73 -12.38 12.51
CA ASN A 162 -15.48 -13.64 12.53
C ASN A 162 -16.81 -13.51 13.28
N MET A 163 -16.85 -12.74 14.37
CA MET A 163 -18.08 -12.48 15.12
C MET A 163 -19.00 -11.48 14.40
N PHE A 164 -18.43 -10.46 13.76
CA PHE A 164 -19.17 -9.36 13.13
C PHE A 164 -18.63 -9.09 11.71
N PRO A 165 -18.93 -9.93 10.70
CA PRO A 165 -18.44 -9.73 9.33
C PRO A 165 -18.80 -8.35 8.74
N SER A 166 -19.96 -7.82 9.12
CA SER A 166 -20.40 -6.47 8.71
C SER A 166 -19.51 -5.34 9.23
N SER A 167 -18.62 -5.60 10.20
CA SER A 167 -17.64 -4.63 10.69
C SER A 167 -16.61 -4.20 9.65
N LEU A 168 -16.42 -5.00 8.60
CA LEU A 168 -15.60 -4.64 7.43
C LEU A 168 -16.34 -3.72 6.43
N SER A 169 -17.64 -3.49 6.62
CA SER A 169 -18.45 -2.66 5.73
C SER A 169 -18.16 -1.17 5.95
N TYR A 170 -18.77 -0.33 5.11
CA TYR A 170 -18.58 1.11 5.14
C TYR A 170 -19.03 1.75 6.45
N SER A 171 -18.18 2.60 6.99
CA SER A 171 -18.57 3.70 7.88
C SER A 171 -18.36 5.00 7.12
N ASN A 172 -19.43 5.78 6.91
CA ASN A 172 -19.37 7.05 6.17
C ASN A 172 -18.73 6.94 4.77
N GLY A 173 -18.94 5.82 4.08
CA GLY A 173 -18.38 5.58 2.74
C GLY A 173 -16.90 5.17 2.71
N ILE A 174 -16.28 4.92 3.87
CA ILE A 174 -14.89 4.48 4.00
C ILE A 174 -14.85 3.03 4.54
N LEU A 175 -14.01 2.19 3.96
CA LEU A 175 -13.75 0.84 4.47
C LEU A 175 -12.67 0.85 5.57
N PRO A 176 -12.69 -0.07 6.55
CA PRO A 176 -11.62 -0.17 7.54
C PRO A 176 -10.22 -0.28 6.96
N ILE A 177 -10.04 -1.01 5.85
CA ILE A 177 -8.75 -1.13 5.15
C ILE A 177 -8.23 0.21 4.61
N GLN A 178 -9.14 1.10 4.24
CA GLN A 178 -8.81 2.44 3.78
C GLN A 178 -8.32 3.31 4.94
N THR A 179 -9.00 3.26 6.09
CA THR A 179 -8.52 3.93 7.31
C THR A 179 -7.19 3.33 7.78
N ALA A 180 -7.03 2.01 7.73
CA ALA A 180 -5.80 1.34 8.13
C ALA A 180 -4.60 1.73 7.24
N ALA A 181 -4.81 1.98 5.95
CA ALA A 181 -3.76 2.46 5.06
C ALA A 181 -3.25 3.86 5.41
N LEU A 182 -4.06 4.68 6.07
CA LEU A 182 -3.73 6.06 6.46
C LEU A 182 -2.97 6.17 7.78
N ASN A 183 -2.90 5.09 8.57
CA ASN A 183 -2.25 5.10 9.88
C ASN A 183 -1.13 4.06 9.92
N ILE A 184 0.10 4.51 10.17
CA ILE A 184 1.28 3.65 10.27
C ILE A 184 1.17 2.56 11.35
N HIS A 185 0.37 2.76 12.39
CA HIS A 185 0.11 1.74 13.41
C HIS A 185 -0.91 0.70 12.95
N SER A 186 -1.70 0.97 11.93
CA SER A 186 -2.73 0.06 11.43
C SER A 186 -2.30 -0.72 10.19
N ILE A 187 -1.24 -0.31 9.48
CA ILE A 187 -0.90 -0.90 8.17
C ILE A 187 -0.59 -2.40 8.22
N THR A 188 -0.12 -2.91 9.35
CA THR A 188 0.20 -4.33 9.55
C THR A 188 -1.03 -5.23 9.48
N PHE A 189 -2.23 -4.67 9.70
CA PHE A 189 -3.50 -5.39 9.57
C PHE A 189 -4.03 -5.43 8.14
N ILE A 190 -3.51 -4.62 7.21
CA ILE A 190 -4.02 -4.55 5.83
C ILE A 190 -4.06 -5.92 5.13
N PRO A 191 -3.04 -6.81 5.23
CA PRO A 191 -3.10 -8.13 4.62
C PRO A 191 -4.26 -8.97 5.17
N LEU A 192 -4.51 -8.92 6.48
CA LEU A 192 -5.65 -9.57 7.11
C LEU A 192 -6.98 -9.00 6.57
N LEU A 193 -7.13 -7.67 6.61
CA LEU A 193 -8.36 -6.99 6.19
C LEU A 193 -8.70 -7.28 4.74
N ALA A 194 -7.70 -7.23 3.85
CA ALA A 194 -7.87 -7.53 2.43
C ALA A 194 -8.30 -8.99 2.20
N LYS A 195 -7.64 -9.92 2.88
CA LYS A 195 -7.94 -11.36 2.77
C LYS A 195 -9.35 -11.69 3.24
N GLU A 196 -9.74 -11.19 4.42
CA GLU A 196 -11.08 -11.42 4.96
C GLU A 196 -12.15 -10.66 4.19
N GLY A 197 -11.86 -9.43 3.74
CA GLY A 197 -12.75 -8.65 2.88
C GLY A 197 -13.06 -9.38 1.57
N ALA A 198 -12.03 -9.90 0.89
CA ALA A 198 -12.20 -10.70 -0.31
C ALA A 198 -13.03 -11.97 -0.05
N ARG A 199 -12.73 -12.71 1.03
CA ARG A 199 -13.48 -13.91 1.44
C ARG A 199 -14.96 -13.62 1.69
N LEU A 200 -15.28 -12.46 2.25
CA LEU A 200 -16.64 -12.04 2.60
C LEU A 200 -17.32 -11.24 1.47
N SER A 201 -16.67 -11.05 0.33
CA SER A 201 -17.15 -10.21 -0.79
C SER A 201 -17.45 -8.77 -0.37
N ILE A 202 -16.61 -8.22 0.51
CA ILE A 202 -16.70 -6.83 0.98
C ILE A 202 -15.61 -6.00 0.29
N GLY A 203 -16.03 -4.95 -0.43
CA GLY A 203 -15.13 -4.09 -1.19
C GLY A 203 -15.06 -4.49 -2.67
N ASP A 204 -13.85 -4.68 -3.18
CA ASP A 204 -13.56 -5.27 -4.49
C ASP A 204 -13.16 -6.75 -4.33
N GLU A 205 -12.75 -7.42 -5.41
CA GLU A 205 -12.28 -8.80 -5.39
C GLU A 205 -11.04 -9.04 -4.52
N ARG A 206 -10.43 -7.96 -4.00
CA ARG A 206 -9.26 -7.98 -3.12
C ARG A 206 -9.54 -7.27 -1.80
N GLY A 207 -10.79 -7.27 -1.35
CA GLY A 207 -11.18 -6.76 -0.04
C GLY A 207 -11.13 -5.25 0.10
N GLY A 208 -11.21 -4.52 -1.02
CA GLY A 208 -11.18 -3.05 -1.06
C GLY A 208 -9.79 -2.45 -1.26
N LEU A 209 -8.77 -3.25 -1.57
CA LEU A 209 -7.39 -2.79 -1.82
C LEU A 209 -7.24 -1.90 -3.05
N THR A 210 -8.05 -2.11 -4.08
CA THR A 210 -8.02 -1.34 -5.34
C THR A 210 -9.08 -0.25 -5.39
N ARG A 211 -10.07 -0.31 -4.49
CA ARG A 211 -11.12 0.69 -4.33
C ARG A 211 -10.57 2.07 -3.95
N GLN A 212 -10.94 3.07 -4.73
CA GLN A 212 -10.52 4.44 -4.50
C GLN A 212 -11.27 5.10 -3.34
N PHE A 213 -10.60 5.99 -2.60
CA PHE A 213 -11.26 6.92 -1.69
C PHE A 213 -12.19 7.83 -2.49
N GLN A 214 -13.43 7.97 -2.03
CA GLN A 214 -14.45 8.77 -2.73
C GLN A 214 -14.30 10.27 -2.45
N SER A 215 -13.84 10.65 -1.25
CA SER A 215 -13.76 12.04 -0.80
C SER A 215 -12.50 12.31 0.04
N GLY A 216 -12.22 13.59 0.30
CA GLY A 216 -11.09 14.05 1.13
C GLY A 216 -9.76 14.21 0.38
N GLU A 217 -8.69 14.50 1.13
CA GLU A 217 -7.32 14.74 0.61
C GLU A 217 -6.73 13.54 -0.14
N HIS A 218 -7.32 12.36 0.05
CA HIS A 218 -6.89 11.11 -0.56
C HIS A 218 -7.82 10.63 -1.67
N SER A 219 -8.81 11.44 -2.07
CA SER A 219 -9.73 11.12 -3.15
C SER A 219 -8.99 10.66 -4.41
N GLY A 220 -9.47 9.58 -5.02
CA GLY A 220 -8.90 8.98 -6.22
C GLY A 220 -7.66 8.09 -5.99
N ARG A 221 -7.18 7.94 -4.74
CA ARG A 221 -6.15 6.95 -4.38
C ARG A 221 -6.79 5.68 -3.85
N ASN A 222 -6.09 4.55 -3.91
CA ASN A 222 -6.50 3.31 -3.23
C ASN A 222 -5.49 2.90 -2.15
N PRO A 223 -5.83 1.95 -1.25
CA PRO A 223 -4.93 1.49 -0.19
C PRO A 223 -3.53 1.07 -0.67
N ILE A 224 -3.41 0.39 -1.83
CA ILE A 224 -2.10 0.04 -2.40
C ILE A 224 -1.28 1.31 -2.69
N GLN A 225 -1.89 2.29 -3.36
CA GLN A 225 -1.25 3.56 -3.66
C GLN A 225 -0.88 4.36 -2.42
N ILE A 226 -1.64 4.25 -1.32
CA ILE A 226 -1.32 4.89 -0.05
C ILE A 226 -0.13 4.21 0.63
N LEU A 227 -0.11 2.87 0.68
CA LEU A 227 0.99 2.09 1.26
C LEU A 227 2.35 2.39 0.60
N THR A 228 2.31 2.67 -0.69
CA THR A 228 3.51 3.03 -1.44
C THR A 228 3.86 4.52 -1.29
N ASN A 229 2.90 5.40 -0.93
CA ASN A 229 3.09 6.84 -0.82
C ASN A 229 3.90 7.27 0.42
N SER A 230 4.79 8.25 0.23
CA SER A 230 5.53 8.94 1.30
C SER A 230 4.80 10.17 1.85
N GLY A 231 3.83 10.71 1.12
CA GLY A 231 3.30 12.04 1.37
C GLY A 231 2.25 12.17 2.48
N VAL A 232 1.83 11.06 3.11
CA VAL A 232 1.04 11.18 4.34
C VAL A 232 2.04 11.51 5.44
N ALA A 233 1.99 12.76 5.86
CA ALA A 233 2.79 13.33 6.92
C ALA A 233 2.41 12.65 8.26
N ASP A 234 2.81 11.39 8.43
CA ASP A 234 2.83 10.71 9.72
C ASP A 234 3.97 11.34 10.54
N LEU A 235 3.79 12.62 10.87
CA LEU A 235 4.73 13.48 11.61
C LEU A 235 4.81 13.08 13.09
N ASP A 236 4.05 12.08 13.51
CA ASP A 236 3.90 11.68 14.92
C ASP A 236 4.80 10.51 15.33
N VAL A 237 5.50 9.88 14.37
CA VAL A 237 6.59 8.96 14.73
C VAL A 237 7.85 9.80 14.90
N ASN A 238 8.52 9.67 16.05
CA ASN A 238 9.79 10.30 16.46
C ASN A 238 11.00 10.14 15.48
N GLY A 239 10.82 10.37 14.19
CA GLY A 239 11.89 10.71 13.25
C GLY A 239 12.51 9.57 12.44
N ASP A 240 12.16 8.29 12.64
CA ASP A 240 12.77 7.21 11.84
C ASP A 240 11.96 6.86 10.58
N GLN A 241 12.24 7.61 9.52
CA GLN A 241 11.65 7.39 8.20
C GLN A 241 11.97 6.00 7.63
N ASN A 242 13.10 5.39 7.99
CA ASN A 242 13.48 4.07 7.49
C ASN A 242 12.62 2.97 8.12
N ALA A 243 12.30 3.08 9.42
CA ALA A 243 11.39 2.15 10.08
C ALA A 243 9.98 2.20 9.46
N VAL A 244 9.48 3.41 9.15
CA VAL A 244 8.21 3.60 8.43
C VAL A 244 8.26 2.97 7.04
N ASP A 245 9.37 3.16 6.32
CA ASP A 245 9.55 2.60 4.97
C ASP A 245 9.60 1.07 5.00
N ALA A 246 10.34 0.49 5.94
CA ALA A 246 10.44 -0.95 6.15
C ALA A 246 9.09 -1.58 6.51
N LYS A 247 8.30 -0.95 7.38
CA LYS A 247 6.97 -1.45 7.79
C LYS A 247 5.98 -1.50 6.63
N ARG A 248 5.95 -0.46 5.80
CA ARG A 248 5.13 -0.43 4.58
C ARG A 248 5.64 -1.44 3.53
N LEU A 249 6.95 -1.63 3.41
CA LEU A 249 7.52 -2.67 2.55
C LEU A 249 7.12 -4.08 3.01
N ASP A 250 7.24 -4.41 4.30
CA ASP A 250 6.80 -5.70 4.86
C ASP A 250 5.32 -5.96 4.56
N THR A 251 4.49 -4.93 4.70
CA THR A 251 3.06 -5.00 4.36
C THR A 251 2.85 -5.34 2.88
N LEU A 252 3.56 -4.68 1.97
CA LEU A 252 3.49 -4.97 0.52
C LEU A 252 3.98 -6.40 0.19
N GLN A 253 5.02 -6.87 0.87
CA GLN A 253 5.55 -8.23 0.70
C GLN A 253 4.53 -9.29 1.16
N LYS A 254 3.83 -9.04 2.28
CA LYS A 254 2.73 -9.91 2.75
C LYS A 254 1.53 -9.90 1.80
N LEU A 255 1.19 -8.73 1.24
CA LEU A 255 0.14 -8.66 0.20
C LEU A 255 0.52 -9.46 -1.05
N ARG A 256 1.79 -9.41 -1.47
CA ARG A 256 2.31 -10.22 -2.58
C ARG A 256 2.25 -11.71 -2.26
N SER A 257 2.68 -12.15 -1.07
CA SER A 257 2.69 -13.57 -0.70
C SER A 257 1.28 -14.18 -0.62
N HIS A 258 0.26 -13.33 -0.46
CA HIS A 258 -1.16 -13.70 -0.52
C HIS A 258 -1.82 -13.49 -1.88
N TYR A 259 -1.06 -13.17 -2.94
CA TYR A 259 -1.57 -12.88 -4.28
C TYR A 259 -2.61 -11.74 -4.34
N LEU A 260 -2.56 -10.83 -3.36
CA LEU A 260 -3.45 -9.66 -3.28
C LEU A 260 -2.83 -8.41 -3.93
N PHE A 261 -1.50 -8.38 -4.02
CA PHE A 261 -0.73 -7.37 -4.77
C PHE A 261 0.00 -8.05 -5.92
N LEU A 262 -0.30 -7.63 -7.14
CA LEU A 262 0.19 -8.23 -8.37
C LEU A 262 1.19 -7.29 -9.05
N GLU A 263 2.09 -7.87 -9.84
CA GLU A 263 3.04 -7.12 -10.67
C GLU A 263 2.31 -6.14 -11.60
N SER A 264 1.20 -6.57 -12.21
CA SER A 264 0.41 -5.69 -13.08
C SER A 264 -0.13 -4.45 -12.38
N ASP A 265 -0.27 -4.47 -11.05
CA ASP A 265 -0.72 -3.30 -10.29
C ASP A 265 0.36 -2.21 -10.25
N ILE A 266 1.66 -2.58 -10.33
CA ILE A 266 2.77 -1.64 -10.35
C ILE A 266 2.63 -0.70 -11.54
N THR A 267 2.48 -1.27 -12.73
CA THR A 267 2.26 -0.52 -13.96
C THR A 267 0.86 0.10 -14.02
N LYS A 268 -0.23 -0.62 -13.71
CA LYS A 268 -1.60 -0.08 -13.80
C LYS A 268 -1.83 1.12 -12.88
N LEU A 269 -1.29 1.08 -11.66
CA LEU A 269 -1.46 2.14 -10.66
C LEU A 269 -0.32 3.17 -10.69
N HIS A 270 0.65 3.01 -11.60
CA HIS A 270 1.80 3.90 -11.80
C HIS A 270 2.60 4.10 -10.52
N LEU A 271 2.86 3.00 -9.83
CA LEU A 271 3.38 3.09 -8.49
C LEU A 271 4.74 3.83 -8.50
N LEU A 272 5.71 3.43 -9.32
CA LEU A 272 7.02 4.11 -9.33
C LEU A 272 6.95 5.63 -9.57
N CYS A 273 6.00 6.14 -10.35
CA CYS A 273 5.81 7.58 -10.59
C CYS A 273 5.47 8.37 -9.33
N HIS A 274 4.69 7.78 -8.43
CA HIS A 274 4.25 8.45 -7.21
C HIS A 274 5.29 8.35 -6.08
N TYR A 275 6.31 7.51 -6.21
CA TYR A 275 7.15 7.08 -5.07
C TYR A 275 8.65 7.27 -5.27
N CYS A 276 9.03 8.15 -6.20
CA CYS A 276 10.39 8.66 -6.30
C CYS A 276 10.73 9.65 -5.18
N TYR A 277 10.29 9.40 -3.95
CA TYR A 277 10.60 10.22 -2.79
C TYR A 277 11.74 9.59 -2.00
N CYS A 278 12.62 10.42 -1.42
CA CYS A 278 13.75 9.91 -0.64
C CYS A 278 13.31 9.10 0.60
N GLN A 279 12.09 9.31 1.09
CA GLN A 279 11.47 8.58 2.19
C GLN A 279 10.98 7.17 1.83
N SER A 280 10.99 6.77 0.55
CA SER A 280 10.44 5.49 0.06
C SER A 280 11.50 4.64 -0.61
N LYS A 281 12.76 4.73 -0.14
CA LYS A 281 13.91 4.10 -0.81
C LYS A 281 13.78 2.58 -0.91
N LEU A 282 13.39 1.92 0.17
CA LEU A 282 13.24 0.46 0.22
C LEU A 282 12.08 0.01 -0.66
N ARG A 283 10.93 0.68 -0.57
CA ARG A 283 9.78 0.39 -1.44
C ARG A 283 10.08 0.63 -2.91
N PHE A 284 10.75 1.74 -3.25
CA PHE A 284 11.13 2.05 -4.62
C PHE A 284 12.06 0.98 -5.20
N GLN A 285 13.09 0.57 -4.45
CA GLN A 285 14.00 -0.50 -4.85
C GLN A 285 13.24 -1.82 -5.06
N TYR A 286 12.39 -2.20 -4.11
CA TYR A 286 11.58 -3.40 -4.21
C TYR A 286 10.68 -3.42 -5.46
N LEU A 287 9.96 -2.32 -5.72
CA LEU A 287 9.05 -2.23 -6.87
C LEU A 287 9.79 -2.18 -8.21
N SER A 288 10.91 -1.46 -8.28
CA SER A 288 11.72 -1.39 -9.50
C SER A 288 12.46 -2.69 -9.80
N ASP A 289 12.83 -3.46 -8.78
CA ASP A 289 13.39 -4.80 -8.95
C ASP A 289 12.32 -5.83 -9.35
N TRP A 290 11.05 -5.56 -9.02
CA TRP A 290 9.94 -6.45 -9.38
C TRP A 290 9.42 -6.17 -10.79
N ASP A 291 9.16 -4.92 -11.15
CA ASP A 291 8.71 -4.51 -12.49
C ASP A 291 9.62 -3.41 -13.03
N PRO A 292 10.78 -3.78 -13.63
CA PRO A 292 11.74 -2.80 -14.14
C PRO A 292 11.19 -2.00 -15.32
N ASP A 293 10.31 -2.59 -16.14
CA ASP A 293 9.76 -1.93 -17.33
C ASP A 293 8.93 -0.69 -16.96
N SER A 294 8.33 -0.68 -15.78
CA SER A 294 7.67 0.51 -15.22
C SER A 294 8.60 1.73 -14.98
N LEU A 295 9.93 1.58 -15.05
CA LEU A 295 10.88 2.70 -15.07
C LEU A 295 10.96 3.37 -16.45
N ALA A 296 10.74 2.62 -17.53
CA ALA A 296 10.83 3.10 -18.91
C ALA A 296 9.52 3.77 -19.38
N GLU A 297 8.39 3.37 -18.80
CA GLU A 297 7.06 3.83 -19.22
C GLU A 297 6.38 4.69 -18.13
N SER A 298 6.10 5.97 -18.39
CA SER A 298 5.20 6.77 -17.53
C SER A 298 3.88 7.11 -18.23
N ARG A 299 2.75 6.90 -17.52
CA ARG A 299 1.35 7.06 -18.00
C ARG A 299 1.09 8.30 -18.85
N ARG A 300 1.66 9.43 -18.44
CA ARG A 300 1.16 10.74 -18.84
C ARG A 300 1.88 11.32 -20.04
N ASN A 301 3.08 10.83 -20.37
CA ASN A 301 3.96 11.50 -21.32
C ASN A 301 4.81 10.54 -22.18
N THR A 302 4.55 9.22 -22.16
CA THR A 302 5.40 8.21 -22.82
C THR A 302 6.89 8.36 -22.47
N ALA A 303 7.18 9.02 -21.35
CA ALA A 303 8.52 9.46 -21.00
C ALA A 303 9.05 8.57 -19.88
N PRO A 304 10.34 8.20 -19.91
CA PRO A 304 10.97 7.49 -18.80
C PRO A 304 10.77 8.22 -17.47
N LEU A 305 10.71 7.46 -16.37
CA LEU A 305 10.49 8.00 -15.02
C LEU A 305 11.52 9.08 -14.64
N ILE A 306 12.73 9.03 -15.20
CA ILE A 306 13.75 10.04 -14.95
C ILE A 306 13.37 11.44 -15.44
N HIS A 307 12.58 11.54 -16.52
CA HIS A 307 12.04 12.83 -16.98
C HIS A 307 11.03 13.37 -15.99
N TYR A 308 10.28 12.50 -15.33
CA TYR A 308 9.25 12.89 -14.37
C TYR A 308 9.86 13.55 -13.12
N VAL A 309 10.92 12.95 -12.56
CA VAL A 309 11.59 13.48 -11.35
C VAL A 309 12.38 14.76 -11.59
N THR A 310 12.84 14.98 -12.82
CA THR A 310 13.62 16.16 -13.23
C THR A 310 12.74 17.33 -13.65
N THR A 311 11.60 17.10 -14.30
CA THR A 311 10.75 18.20 -14.82
C THR A 311 9.68 18.69 -13.85
N ARG A 312 9.23 17.87 -12.89
CA ARG A 312 8.11 18.25 -12.02
C ARG A 312 8.57 18.81 -10.68
N SER A 313 8.68 20.13 -10.59
CA SER A 313 9.04 20.85 -9.35
C SER A 313 7.98 20.73 -8.25
N LYS A 314 6.69 20.72 -8.62
CA LYS A 314 5.55 20.75 -7.67
C LYS A 314 5.48 19.57 -6.70
N PHE A 315 6.17 18.46 -6.99
CA PHE A 315 6.13 17.26 -6.18
C PHE A 315 7.30 17.12 -5.21
N GLY A 316 8.18 18.13 -5.10
CA GLY A 316 9.27 18.10 -4.11
C GLY A 316 10.40 17.10 -4.41
N TYR A 317 10.49 16.57 -5.64
CA TYR A 317 11.60 15.69 -6.03
C TYR A 317 12.94 16.42 -5.92
N ASN A 318 13.88 15.78 -5.23
CA ASN A 318 15.21 16.31 -4.93
C ASN A 318 16.33 15.48 -5.61
N LYS A 319 17.59 15.85 -5.36
CA LYS A 319 18.77 15.15 -5.90
C LYS A 319 18.78 13.66 -5.57
N THR A 320 18.37 13.29 -4.35
CA THR A 320 18.27 11.89 -3.91
C THR A 320 17.26 11.11 -4.74
N SER A 321 16.11 11.72 -5.05
CA SER A 321 15.07 11.14 -5.91
C SER A 321 15.61 10.84 -7.31
N PHE A 322 16.33 11.80 -7.89
CA PHE A 322 17.01 11.64 -9.18
C PHE A 322 18.04 10.52 -9.15
N ALA A 323 18.94 10.51 -8.16
CA ALA A 323 19.97 9.47 -8.02
C ALA A 323 19.36 8.06 -7.85
N MET A 324 18.26 7.95 -7.11
CA MET A 324 17.54 6.67 -6.96
C MET A 324 17.01 6.14 -8.29
N VAL A 325 16.30 6.97 -9.06
CA VAL A 325 15.76 6.57 -10.37
C VAL A 325 16.87 6.28 -11.36
N LEU A 326 17.92 7.12 -11.38
CA LEU A 326 19.08 6.92 -12.24
C LEU A 326 19.77 5.58 -11.95
N LYS A 327 20.06 5.31 -10.67
CA LYS A 327 20.68 4.04 -10.24
C LYS A 327 19.83 2.83 -10.62
N ALA A 328 18.51 2.90 -10.43
CA ALA A 328 17.62 1.82 -10.83
C ALA A 328 17.58 1.63 -12.35
N GLY A 329 17.52 2.71 -13.13
CA GLY A 329 17.56 2.66 -14.59
C GLY A 329 18.88 2.08 -15.13
N ILE A 330 20.02 2.46 -14.54
CA ILE A 330 21.34 1.91 -14.87
C ILE A 330 21.42 0.42 -14.54
N LYS A 331 20.92 0.02 -13.36
CA LYS A 331 20.90 -1.38 -12.91
C LYS A 331 20.11 -2.27 -13.86
N HIS A 332 18.89 -1.87 -14.22
CA HIS A 332 17.95 -2.70 -14.98
C HIS A 332 18.08 -2.55 -16.50
N PHE A 333 18.56 -1.40 -16.97
CA PHE A 333 18.72 -1.11 -18.40
C PHE A 333 20.12 -0.59 -18.73
N PRO A 334 21.19 -1.36 -18.44
CA PRO A 334 22.57 -0.90 -18.64
C PRO A 334 22.86 -0.52 -20.09
N LYS A 335 22.26 -1.24 -21.05
CA LYS A 335 22.37 -0.96 -22.50
C LYS A 335 21.56 0.25 -22.97
N LYS A 336 20.60 0.71 -22.17
CA LYS A 336 19.77 1.89 -22.45
C LYS A 336 20.16 3.08 -21.57
N ALA A 337 21.33 3.07 -20.92
CA ALA A 337 21.78 4.16 -20.05
C ALA A 337 21.77 5.55 -20.72
N GLY A 338 21.67 5.60 -22.05
CA GLY A 338 21.33 6.79 -22.83
C GLY A 338 19.98 7.43 -22.54
N PHE A 339 19.09 6.82 -21.76
CA PHE A 339 17.77 7.38 -21.41
C PHE A 339 17.86 8.75 -20.72
N LEU A 340 19.01 9.10 -20.14
CA LEU A 340 19.32 10.45 -19.64
C LEU A 340 19.30 11.51 -20.75
N PHE A 341 19.72 11.13 -21.95
CA PHE A 341 19.90 12.00 -23.11
C PHE A 341 18.78 11.85 -24.15
N ASP A 342 17.82 10.96 -23.92
CA ASP A 342 16.63 10.86 -24.75
C ASP A 342 15.76 12.12 -24.56
N LYS A 343 15.42 12.78 -25.67
CA LYS A 343 14.60 13.99 -25.65
C LYS A 343 13.14 13.64 -25.40
N ASN A 344 12.55 14.33 -24.45
CA ASN A 344 11.11 14.35 -24.22
C ASN A 344 10.62 15.80 -24.34
N ARG A 345 9.76 16.07 -25.32
CA ARG A 345 9.27 17.43 -25.62
C ARG A 345 10.42 18.45 -25.84
N GLY A 346 11.50 18.00 -26.47
CA GLY A 346 12.64 18.85 -26.85
C GLY A 346 13.77 18.93 -25.82
N THR A 347 13.56 18.50 -24.57
CA THR A 347 14.56 18.55 -23.50
C THR A 347 14.93 17.14 -23.06
N THR A 348 16.21 16.91 -22.76
CA THR A 348 16.72 15.65 -22.19
C THR A 348 16.51 15.61 -20.68
N ALA A 349 16.49 14.41 -20.08
CA ALA A 349 16.38 14.30 -18.62
C ALA A 349 17.62 14.89 -17.93
N PHE A 350 18.78 14.80 -18.57
CA PHE A 350 20.02 15.44 -18.11
C PHE A 350 19.89 16.96 -18.06
N GLU A 351 19.48 17.61 -19.15
CA GLU A 351 19.29 19.08 -19.19
C GLU A 351 18.28 19.54 -18.14
N ALA A 352 17.14 18.84 -18.02
CA ALA A 352 16.13 19.12 -17.01
C ALA A 352 16.69 18.94 -15.58
N ALA A 353 17.51 17.91 -15.35
CA ALA A 353 18.18 17.69 -14.07
C ALA A 353 19.16 18.82 -13.76
N VAL A 354 19.98 19.27 -14.71
CA VAL A 354 20.97 20.33 -14.52
C VAL A 354 20.27 21.65 -14.19
N ALA A 355 19.22 22.00 -14.94
CA ALA A 355 18.42 23.19 -14.68
C ALA A 355 17.81 23.18 -13.26
N LYS A 356 17.40 22.00 -12.77
CA LYS A 356 16.72 21.87 -11.47
C LYS A 356 17.67 21.71 -10.28
N PHE A 357 18.75 20.96 -10.43
CA PHE A 357 19.61 20.51 -9.33
C PHE A 357 21.01 21.12 -9.36
N GLY A 358 21.34 21.85 -10.42
CA GLY A 358 22.69 22.34 -10.68
C GLY A 358 23.59 21.24 -11.23
N LYS A 359 24.52 21.66 -12.07
CA LYS A 359 25.44 20.79 -12.82
C LYS A 359 26.23 19.84 -11.91
N ASP A 360 26.90 20.38 -10.90
CA ASP A 360 27.71 19.58 -9.96
C ASP A 360 26.87 18.55 -9.20
N GLY A 361 25.63 18.89 -8.85
CA GLY A 361 24.70 17.98 -8.19
C GLY A 361 24.32 16.79 -9.06
N VAL A 362 24.06 17.03 -10.34
CA VAL A 362 23.75 15.99 -11.33
C VAL A 362 24.97 15.12 -11.58
N MET A 363 26.13 15.73 -11.82
CA MET A 363 27.39 15.03 -12.08
C MET A 363 27.79 14.12 -10.91
N SER A 364 27.67 14.61 -9.68
CA SER A 364 27.88 13.80 -8.47
C SER A 364 26.89 12.63 -8.38
N SER A 365 25.61 12.85 -8.70
CA SER A 365 24.59 11.79 -8.70
C SER A 365 24.87 10.72 -9.76
N ILE A 366 25.35 11.12 -10.94
CA ILE A 366 25.76 10.19 -12.01
C ILE A 366 26.94 9.34 -11.55
N LYS A 367 28.00 9.99 -11.01
CA LYS A 367 29.18 9.29 -10.47
C LYS A 367 28.81 8.26 -9.39
N GLN A 368 27.89 8.59 -8.49
CA GLN A 368 27.45 7.67 -7.43
C GLN A 368 26.53 6.54 -7.93
N SER A 369 25.89 6.71 -9.08
CA SER A 369 24.93 5.74 -9.62
C SER A 369 25.57 4.70 -10.54
N LEU A 370 26.75 5.00 -11.10
CA LEU A 370 27.47 4.11 -12.00
C LEU A 370 28.35 3.12 -11.20
N PRO A 371 28.22 1.81 -11.45
CA PRO A 371 29.18 0.82 -10.95
C PRO A 371 30.61 1.09 -11.45
N SER A 372 31.63 0.75 -10.68
CA SER A 372 33.05 0.92 -11.06
C SER A 372 33.47 0.02 -12.24
N ASP A 373 32.70 -1.04 -12.50
CA ASP A 373 32.88 -1.96 -13.62
C ASP A 373 31.93 -1.67 -14.79
N PHE A 374 31.12 -0.61 -14.72
CA PHE A 374 30.06 -0.36 -15.70
C PHE A 374 30.61 -0.25 -17.13
N PRO A 375 30.09 -1.03 -18.10
CA PRO A 375 30.41 -0.81 -19.51
C PRO A 375 29.93 0.60 -19.89
N PHE A 376 30.55 1.28 -20.84
CA PHE A 376 30.28 2.72 -21.08
C PHE A 376 29.22 3.07 -22.16
N PRO A 377 28.02 2.44 -22.27
CA PRO A 377 26.97 2.96 -23.15
C PRO A 377 26.62 4.41 -22.87
N ILE A 378 26.70 4.86 -21.61
CA ILE A 378 26.41 6.26 -21.26
C ILE A 378 27.34 7.25 -21.97
N MET A 379 28.62 6.91 -22.16
CA MET A 379 29.57 7.76 -22.88
C MET A 379 29.27 7.82 -24.37
N HIS A 380 28.86 6.70 -24.97
CA HIS A 380 28.42 6.70 -26.37
C HIS A 380 27.23 7.65 -26.58
N HIS A 381 26.22 7.55 -25.72
CA HIS A 381 25.06 8.43 -25.78
C HIS A 381 25.43 9.89 -25.47
N LEU A 382 26.34 10.13 -24.53
CA LEU A 382 26.87 11.46 -24.24
C LEU A 382 27.56 12.08 -25.45
N ILE A 383 28.48 11.36 -26.11
CA ILE A 383 29.16 11.83 -27.32
C ILE A 383 28.14 12.18 -28.41
N ARG A 384 27.10 11.35 -28.56
CA ARG A 384 26.08 11.53 -29.59
C ARG A 384 25.15 12.71 -29.31
N PHE A 385 24.74 12.91 -28.06
CA PHE A 385 23.64 13.80 -27.71
C PHE A 385 24.06 15.05 -26.92
N ALA A 386 25.22 15.03 -26.28
CA ALA A 386 25.78 16.15 -25.52
C ALA A 386 27.32 16.17 -25.58
N PRO A 387 27.91 16.32 -26.78
CA PRO A 387 29.36 16.22 -26.98
C PRO A 387 30.16 17.24 -26.17
N ASP A 388 29.58 18.41 -25.89
CA ASP A 388 30.24 19.47 -25.10
C ASP A 388 30.51 19.04 -23.64
N LEU A 389 29.83 18.00 -23.15
CA LEU A 389 30.00 17.46 -21.80
C LEU A 389 31.00 16.30 -21.74
N VAL A 390 31.54 15.86 -22.87
CA VAL A 390 32.44 14.69 -22.94
C VAL A 390 33.68 14.91 -22.10
N GLY A 391 34.29 16.09 -22.14
CA GLY A 391 35.50 16.38 -21.36
C GLY A 391 35.26 16.29 -19.85
N GLU A 392 34.12 16.76 -19.38
CA GLU A 392 33.79 16.74 -17.95
C GLU A 392 33.41 15.35 -17.47
N MET A 393 32.66 14.59 -18.26
CA MET A 393 32.34 13.21 -17.94
C MET A 393 33.57 12.32 -18.01
N ALA A 394 34.50 12.56 -18.95
CA ALA A 394 35.78 11.88 -18.99
C ALA A 394 36.60 12.13 -17.70
N ALA A 395 36.55 13.35 -17.16
CA ALA A 395 37.19 13.67 -15.88
C ALA A 395 36.53 12.96 -14.68
N LEU A 396 35.25 12.59 -14.76
CA LEU A 396 34.59 11.81 -13.71
C LEU A 396 35.00 10.33 -13.71
N PHE A 397 35.41 9.79 -14.87
CA PHE A 397 35.76 8.38 -15.07
C PHE A 397 37.11 8.25 -15.78
N PRO A 398 38.23 8.66 -15.14
CA PRO A 398 39.55 8.54 -15.75
C PRO A 398 39.88 7.09 -16.14
N GLU A 399 39.37 6.11 -15.39
CA GLU A 399 39.49 4.68 -15.67
C GLU A 399 38.81 4.24 -17.00
N ALA A 400 37.85 5.02 -17.51
CA ALA A 400 37.18 4.72 -18.78
C ALA A 400 38.11 4.85 -19.98
N SER A 401 39.11 5.73 -19.88
CA SER A 401 40.05 6.02 -20.97
C SER A 401 40.88 4.80 -21.40
N GLY A 402 41.10 3.84 -20.48
CA GLY A 402 41.88 2.63 -20.75
C GLY A 402 41.08 1.43 -21.24
N ARG A 403 39.74 1.45 -21.18
CA ARG A 403 38.91 0.30 -21.57
C ARG A 403 38.54 0.36 -23.05
N ARG A 404 39.14 -0.54 -23.85
CA ARG A 404 38.79 -0.77 -25.25
C ARG A 404 37.44 -1.52 -25.35
N ASP A 405 36.35 -0.78 -25.49
CA ASP A 405 35.11 -1.24 -26.10
C ASP A 405 35.27 -1.08 -27.64
N PRO A 406 34.72 -2.00 -28.46
CA PRO A 406 34.59 -1.82 -29.91
C PRO A 406 34.11 -0.42 -30.34
N LEU A 407 33.34 0.27 -29.50
CA LEU A 407 32.87 1.64 -29.69
C LEU A 407 33.82 2.73 -29.14
N THR A 408 34.82 2.38 -28.32
CA THR A 408 35.82 3.31 -27.76
C THR A 408 36.76 3.87 -28.82
N GLY A 409 36.87 3.26 -30.00
CA GLY A 409 37.58 3.87 -31.12
C GLY A 409 37.09 5.30 -31.40
N LEU A 410 35.78 5.54 -31.24
CA LEU A 410 35.20 6.88 -31.33
C LEU A 410 35.54 7.76 -30.11
N TYR A 411 35.59 7.19 -28.91
CA TYR A 411 35.84 7.92 -27.65
C TYR A 411 37.30 8.35 -27.48
N SER A 412 38.25 7.43 -27.67
CA SER A 412 39.69 7.75 -27.68
C SER A 412 40.02 8.79 -28.75
N PHE A 413 39.31 8.75 -29.88
CA PHE A 413 39.43 9.72 -30.95
C PHE A 413 38.85 11.11 -30.58
N VAL A 414 37.64 11.16 -30.00
CA VAL A 414 37.02 12.42 -29.53
C VAL A 414 37.88 13.06 -28.44
N LEU A 415 38.43 12.27 -27.50
CA LEU A 415 39.35 12.79 -26.49
C LEU A 415 40.64 13.36 -27.10
N ALA A 416 41.25 12.66 -28.07
CA ALA A 416 42.42 13.17 -28.79
C ALA A 416 42.13 14.45 -29.60
N ALA A 417 40.91 14.57 -30.15
CA ALA A 417 40.48 15.78 -30.85
C ALA A 417 40.23 16.96 -29.90
N ASN A 418 39.82 16.71 -28.65
CA ASN A 418 39.49 17.74 -27.67
C ASN A 418 40.71 18.23 -26.85
N SER A 419 41.77 17.42 -26.75
CA SER A 419 43.04 17.82 -26.09
C SER A 419 43.82 18.90 -26.85
N ASN A 420 43.48 19.16 -28.12
CA ASN A 420 44.01 20.28 -28.90
C ASN A 420 43.03 21.45 -28.87
N SER A 421 43.12 22.25 -27.80
CA SER A 421 42.18 23.31 -27.38
C SER A 421 41.95 24.48 -28.36
N GLN A 422 42.46 24.42 -29.59
CA GLN A 422 42.30 25.48 -30.61
C GLN A 422 41.41 25.10 -31.80
N THR A 423 40.92 23.87 -31.89
CA THR A 423 40.14 23.42 -33.06
C THR A 423 38.65 23.29 -32.71
N PRO A 424 37.72 23.96 -33.43
CA PRO A 424 36.29 23.78 -33.21
C PRO A 424 35.91 22.30 -33.37
N LEU A 425 35.09 21.77 -32.46
CA LEU A 425 34.66 20.36 -32.42
C LEU A 425 34.13 19.85 -33.77
N LYS A 426 33.48 20.71 -34.55
CA LYS A 426 32.99 20.43 -35.91
C LYS A 426 34.12 20.12 -36.90
N LEU A 427 35.24 20.85 -36.81
CA LEU A 427 36.44 20.64 -37.62
C LEU A 427 37.18 19.35 -37.19
N GLY A 428 37.14 19.02 -35.89
CA GLY A 428 37.67 17.75 -35.36
C GLY A 428 36.94 16.53 -35.93
N ILE A 429 35.61 16.58 -36.06
CA ILE A 429 34.79 15.49 -36.63
C ILE A 429 34.98 15.36 -38.15
N GLU A 430 35.10 16.47 -38.89
CA GLU A 430 35.38 16.44 -40.34
C GLU A 430 36.79 15.92 -40.65
N ASN A 431 37.78 16.30 -39.84
CA ASN A 431 39.13 15.75 -39.91
C ASN A 431 39.17 14.27 -39.48
N ALA A 432 38.32 13.86 -38.52
CA ALA A 432 38.13 12.46 -38.15
C ALA A 432 37.63 11.61 -39.32
N PHE A 433 36.62 12.12 -40.01
CA PHE A 433 36.04 11.47 -41.17
C PHE A 433 37.08 11.36 -42.30
N THR A 434 37.87 12.41 -42.50
CA THR A 434 38.96 12.43 -43.49
C THR A 434 40.08 11.44 -43.16
N LEU A 435 40.43 11.27 -41.87
CA LEU A 435 41.43 10.29 -41.42
C LEU A 435 40.94 8.85 -41.50
N LEU A 436 39.68 8.58 -41.12
CA LEU A 436 39.04 7.27 -41.30
C LEU A 436 38.88 6.87 -42.77
N CYS A 437 38.74 7.86 -43.68
CA CYS A 437 38.76 7.62 -45.12
C CYS A 437 40.18 7.39 -45.68
N ARG A 438 41.24 7.79 -44.97
CA ARG A 438 42.64 7.61 -45.40
C ARG A 438 43.25 6.28 -44.96
N ASP A 439 42.76 5.68 -43.88
CA ASP A 439 43.18 4.35 -43.42
C ASP A 439 41.96 3.45 -43.16
N PRO A 440 41.48 2.70 -44.17
CA PRO A 440 40.32 1.83 -44.07
C PRO A 440 40.49 0.70 -43.05
N GLY A 441 41.72 0.35 -42.64
CA GLY A 441 42.01 -0.70 -41.67
C GLY A 441 41.56 -0.35 -40.24
N LEU A 442 41.29 0.93 -39.97
CA LEU A 442 40.75 1.41 -38.70
C LEU A 442 39.24 1.19 -38.55
N VAL A 443 38.54 0.82 -39.64
CA VAL A 443 37.11 0.50 -39.63
C VAL A 443 36.94 -1.01 -39.70
N GLN A 444 36.61 -1.64 -38.56
CA GLN A 444 36.25 -3.06 -38.54
C GLN A 444 35.01 -3.31 -39.43
N PRO A 445 34.95 -4.38 -40.24
CA PRO A 445 33.83 -4.65 -41.15
C PRO A 445 32.44 -4.67 -40.48
N THR A 446 32.39 -5.03 -39.19
CA THR A 446 31.16 -5.05 -38.38
C THR A 446 30.58 -3.65 -38.09
N PHE A 447 31.30 -2.57 -38.38
CA PHE A 447 30.85 -1.19 -38.18
C PHE A 447 29.83 -0.71 -39.25
N VAL A 448 29.73 -1.43 -40.38
CA VAL A 448 28.99 -0.98 -41.58
C VAL A 448 27.55 -1.50 -41.62
N GLU A 449 27.22 -2.59 -40.93
CA GLU A 449 25.90 -3.23 -41.03
C GLU A 449 24.75 -2.45 -40.37
N GLY A 450 25.05 -1.43 -39.54
CA GLY A 450 24.04 -0.61 -38.87
C GLY A 450 23.76 0.77 -39.48
N TYR A 451 24.57 1.22 -40.46
CA TYR A 451 24.41 2.55 -41.06
C TYR A 451 23.64 2.48 -42.38
N ASN A 452 22.67 3.38 -42.54
CA ASN A 452 21.81 3.51 -43.71
C ASN A 452 22.62 3.46 -45.02
N ALA A 453 22.44 2.38 -45.79
CA ALA A 453 23.22 2.03 -46.99
C ALA A 453 23.24 3.15 -48.04
N ASP A 454 22.28 4.09 -48.00
CA ASP A 454 22.23 5.25 -48.88
C ASP A 454 23.24 6.34 -48.52
N ILE A 455 23.55 6.52 -47.24
CA ILE A 455 24.58 7.48 -46.80
C ILE A 455 25.96 6.95 -47.22
N TYR A 456 26.19 5.64 -47.07
CA TYR A 456 27.42 5.01 -47.52
C TYR A 456 27.57 5.06 -49.05
N ARG A 457 26.51 4.75 -49.82
CA ARG A 457 26.53 4.84 -51.30
C ARG A 457 26.78 6.26 -51.81
N ARG A 458 26.16 7.27 -51.20
CA ARG A 458 26.40 8.68 -51.57
C ARG A 458 27.83 9.11 -51.26
N LYS A 459 28.38 8.68 -50.13
CA LYS A 459 29.75 8.99 -49.72
C LYS A 459 30.80 8.26 -50.55
N LYS A 460 30.56 7.00 -50.92
CA LYS A 460 31.42 6.24 -51.84
C LYS A 460 31.47 6.90 -53.23
N ARG A 461 30.34 7.37 -53.76
CA ARG A 461 30.33 8.16 -55.01
C ARG A 461 31.15 9.44 -54.94
N CYS A 462 31.10 10.18 -53.84
CA CYS A 462 31.92 11.38 -53.69
C CYS A 462 33.42 11.05 -53.62
N LEU A 463 33.80 9.91 -53.03
CA LEU A 463 35.18 9.45 -53.00
C LEU A 463 35.64 8.98 -54.38
N ASP A 464 34.83 8.20 -55.09
CA ASP A 464 35.15 7.74 -56.45
C ASP A 464 35.33 8.93 -57.42
N LEU A 465 34.57 10.02 -57.24
CA LEU A 465 34.69 11.27 -58.01
C LEU A 465 35.88 12.16 -57.61
N LEU A 466 36.44 11.98 -56.41
CA LEU A 466 37.62 12.71 -55.94
C LEU A 466 38.93 12.02 -56.34
N TYR A 467 38.87 10.74 -56.68
CA TYR A 467 40.02 9.93 -57.11
C TYR A 467 40.01 9.60 -58.61
N SER A 468 38.98 10.01 -59.36
CA SER A 468 38.94 10.10 -60.82
C SER A 468 39.29 11.51 -61.28
#